data_AF-A0A0C1ELW3-F1
#
_entry.id   AF-A0A0C1ELW3-F1
#
_cell.length_a   1.000
_cell.length_b   1.000
_cell.length_c   1.000
_cell.angle_alpha   90.00
_cell.angle_beta   90.00
_cell.angle_gamma   90.00
#
_symmetry.space_group_name_H-M   'P 1'
#
loop_
_entity.id
_entity.type
_entity.pdbx_description
1 polymer ?
#
loop_
_entity_poly.entity_id
_entity_poly.type
_entity_poly.pdbx_seq_one_letter_code
_entity_poly.pdbx_strand_id
1 'polypeptide(L)'
;MKDRDMYNNKWYLAVWFMIALAFAAQAEEGLVQSEQRLTNDLDALRERVDDLDALRTRVQALESRPAWPKGKYCVFRSGACPAGFSQIDGRMAAIWMYRKDGGYYTPKDFGNSNFTWHNNGGGNASAPYWHGEINLSVCCKQQ
;
A
#
# COMPACT_ATOMS: atom_id res chain seq x y z
N MET A 1 -11.83 -10.17 84.55
CA MET A 1 -11.02 -10.71 83.42
C MET A 1 -11.86 -11.26 82.26
N LYS A 2 -13.19 -11.11 82.22
CA LYS A 2 -14.04 -11.65 81.13
C LYS A 2 -14.41 -10.64 80.01
N ASP A 3 -14.30 -9.34 80.26
CA ASP A 3 -14.73 -8.32 79.27
C ASP A 3 -13.71 -8.01 78.17
N ARG A 4 -12.43 -8.34 78.38
CA ARG A 4 -11.34 -7.99 77.44
C ARG A 4 -11.33 -8.88 76.19
N ASP A 5 -11.77 -10.13 76.31
CA ASP A 5 -11.85 -11.09 75.20
C ASP A 5 -13.05 -10.80 74.27
N MET A 6 -14.13 -10.23 74.82
CA MET A 6 -15.31 -9.85 74.04
C MET A 6 -15.05 -8.62 73.14
N TYR A 7 -14.19 -7.70 73.59
CA TYR A 7 -13.77 -6.55 72.78
C TYR A 7 -12.88 -6.97 71.61
N ASN A 8 -11.95 -7.91 71.80
CA ASN A 8 -11.07 -8.39 70.74
C ASN A 8 -11.84 -9.07 69.59
N ASN A 9 -12.81 -9.93 69.90
CA ASN A 9 -13.60 -10.61 68.85
C ASN A 9 -14.45 -9.64 68.00
N LYS A 10 -14.94 -8.54 68.59
CA LYS A 10 -15.68 -7.52 67.84
C LYS A 10 -14.78 -6.76 66.85
N TRP A 11 -13.54 -6.46 67.25
CA TRP A 11 -12.56 -5.84 66.37
C TRP A 11 -12.14 -6.75 65.22
N TYR A 12 -11.91 -8.03 65.48
CA TYR A 12 -11.58 -9.00 64.42
C TYR A 12 -12.70 -9.16 63.40
N LEU A 13 -13.96 -9.24 63.87
CA LEU A 13 -15.13 -9.32 62.98
C LEU A 13 -15.27 -8.05 62.13
N ALA A 14 -15.06 -6.87 62.71
CA ALA A 14 -15.11 -5.61 61.97
C ALA A 14 -14.03 -5.53 60.88
N VAL A 15 -12.79 -5.93 61.20
CA VAL A 15 -11.69 -5.95 60.24
C VAL A 15 -11.94 -6.96 59.11
N TRP A 16 -12.40 -8.17 59.44
CA TRP A 16 -12.76 -9.18 58.44
C TRP A 16 -13.87 -8.72 57.51
N PHE A 17 -14.90 -8.08 58.05
CA PHE A 17 -16.01 -7.55 57.25
C PHE A 17 -15.54 -6.46 56.29
N MET A 18 -14.67 -5.56 56.73
CA MET A 18 -14.07 -4.52 55.89
C MET A 18 -13.20 -5.10 54.76
N ILE A 19 -12.42 -6.14 55.05
CA ILE A 19 -11.62 -6.85 54.04
C ILE A 19 -12.53 -7.52 53.00
N ALA A 20 -13.57 -8.23 53.45
CA ALA A 20 -14.52 -8.89 52.55
C ALA A 20 -15.26 -7.88 51.65
N LEU A 21 -15.67 -6.74 52.20
CA LEU A 21 -16.25 -5.62 51.44
C LEU A 21 -15.28 -5.06 50.39
N ALA A 22 -14.01 -4.88 50.75
CA ALA A 22 -12.99 -4.40 49.80
C ALA A 22 -12.78 -5.37 48.63
N PHE A 23 -12.73 -6.68 48.89
CA PHE A 23 -12.65 -7.68 47.83
C PHE A 23 -13.90 -7.72 46.94
N ALA A 24 -15.09 -7.59 47.53
CA ALA A 24 -16.33 -7.52 46.75
C ALA A 24 -16.35 -6.29 45.83
N ALA A 25 -15.96 -5.12 46.34
CA ALA A 25 -15.86 -3.89 45.54
C ALA A 25 -14.84 -4.03 44.39
N GLN A 26 -13.67 -4.61 44.67
CA GLN A 26 -12.64 -4.84 43.64
C GLN A 26 -13.10 -5.83 42.55
N ALA A 27 -13.91 -6.83 42.90
CA ALA A 27 -14.46 -7.78 41.95
C ALA A 27 -15.50 -7.13 41.01
N GLU A 28 -16.34 -6.24 41.52
CA GLU A 28 -17.30 -5.47 40.73
C GLU A 28 -16.59 -4.52 39.75
N GLU A 29 -15.57 -3.80 40.19
CA GLU A 29 -14.75 -2.94 39.33
C GLU A 29 -14.10 -3.70 38.18
N GLY A 30 -13.60 -4.92 38.45
CA GLY A 30 -13.00 -5.79 37.43
C GLY A 30 -14.01 -6.24 36.37
N LEU A 31 -15.27 -6.45 36.76
CA LEU A 31 -16.36 -6.86 35.87
C LEU A 31 -16.81 -5.69 34.98
N VAL A 32 -16.92 -4.49 35.55
CA VAL A 32 -17.19 -3.25 34.79
C VAL A 32 -16.06 -2.98 33.79
N GLN A 33 -14.81 -3.20 34.18
CA GLN A 33 -13.68 -3.00 33.28
C GLN A 33 -13.66 -3.99 32.12
N SER A 34 -14.05 -5.25 32.35
CA SER A 34 -14.09 -6.27 31.28
C SER A 34 -15.23 -6.00 30.30
N GLU A 35 -16.39 -5.56 30.79
CA GLU A 35 -17.51 -5.13 29.94
C GLU A 35 -17.12 -3.94 29.06
N GLN A 36 -16.46 -2.93 29.64
CA GLN A 36 -15.98 -1.77 28.87
C GLN A 36 -14.94 -2.13 27.82
N ARG A 37 -14.07 -3.11 28.08
CA ARG A 37 -13.12 -3.59 27.08
C ARG A 37 -13.84 -4.28 25.92
N LEU A 38 -14.84 -5.11 26.24
CA LEU A 38 -15.61 -5.82 25.24
C LEU A 38 -16.40 -4.88 24.34
N THR A 39 -16.98 -3.80 24.90
CA THR A 39 -17.68 -2.79 24.11
C THR A 39 -16.73 -2.00 23.19
N ASN A 40 -15.58 -1.58 23.70
CA ASN A 40 -14.56 -0.91 22.87
C ASN A 40 -14.07 -1.81 21.73
N ASP A 41 -13.86 -3.10 21.99
CA ASP A 41 -13.45 -4.06 20.96
C ASP A 41 -14.55 -4.29 19.92
N LEU A 42 -15.81 -4.31 20.34
CA LEU A 42 -16.96 -4.41 19.44
C LEU A 42 -17.04 -3.19 18.52
N ASP A 43 -16.83 -1.99 19.05
CA ASP A 43 -16.84 -0.75 18.27
C ASP A 43 -15.67 -0.72 17.27
N ALA A 44 -14.48 -1.14 17.68
CA ALA A 44 -13.33 -1.25 16.79
C ALA A 44 -13.54 -2.31 15.69
N LEU A 45 -14.21 -3.43 16.00
CA LEU A 45 -14.56 -4.44 15.01
C LEU A 45 -15.59 -3.91 14.01
N ARG A 46 -16.57 -3.12 14.48
CA ARG A 46 -17.57 -2.51 13.63
C ARG A 46 -16.93 -1.53 12.63
N GLU A 47 -16.01 -0.69 13.09
CA GLU A 47 -15.27 0.24 12.22
C GLU A 47 -14.50 -0.51 11.12
N ARG A 48 -13.86 -1.64 11.47
CA ARG A 48 -13.16 -2.47 10.48
C ARG A 48 -14.10 -3.12 9.46
N VAL A 49 -15.31 -3.49 9.87
CA VAL A 49 -16.33 -4.01 8.94
C VAL A 49 -16.78 -2.92 7.98
N ASP A 50 -17.02 -1.70 8.46
CA ASP A 50 -17.39 -0.56 7.63
C ASP A 50 -16.29 -0.23 6.60
N ASP A 51 -15.01 -0.28 7.00
CA ASP A 51 -13.86 -0.10 6.11
C ASP A 51 -13.77 -1.19 5.02
N LEU A 52 -14.02 -2.45 5.40
CA LEU A 52 -14.04 -3.56 4.45
C LEU A 52 -15.16 -3.42 3.43
N ASP A 53 -16.35 -2.99 3.85
CA ASP A 53 -17.47 -2.75 2.95
C ASP A 53 -17.21 -1.56 2.00
N ALA A 54 -16.56 -0.50 2.50
CA ALA A 54 -16.10 0.60 1.67
C ALA A 54 -15.07 0.14 0.62
N LEU A 55 -14.10 -0.68 1.02
CA LEU A 55 -13.08 -1.22 0.13
C LEU A 55 -13.71 -2.15 -0.93
N ARG A 56 -14.63 -3.02 -0.52
CA ARG A 56 -15.40 -3.90 -1.41
C ARG A 56 -16.17 -3.11 -2.45
N THR A 57 -16.85 -2.05 -2.04
CA THR A 57 -17.60 -1.17 -2.94
C THR A 57 -16.67 -0.53 -3.97
N ARG A 58 -15.47 -0.09 -3.56
CA ARG A 58 -14.46 0.46 -4.48
C ARG A 58 -13.96 -0.57 -5.48
N VAL A 59 -13.72 -1.81 -5.05
CA VAL A 59 -13.31 -2.90 -5.95
C VAL A 59 -14.41 -3.21 -6.96
N GLN A 60 -15.66 -3.35 -6.51
CA GLN A 60 -16.81 -3.57 -7.40
C GLN A 60 -16.99 -2.43 -8.42
N ALA A 61 -16.75 -1.18 -8.00
CA ALA A 61 -16.77 -0.03 -8.90
C ALA A 61 -15.60 -0.03 -9.92
N LEU A 62 -14.48 -0.69 -9.62
CA LEU A 62 -13.39 -0.90 -10.57
C LEU A 62 -13.71 -2.02 -11.56
N GLU A 63 -14.35 -3.09 -11.11
CA GLU A 63 -14.80 -4.20 -11.95
C GLU A 63 -15.90 -3.78 -12.93
N SER A 64 -16.76 -2.84 -12.53
CA SER A 64 -17.82 -2.29 -13.39
C SER A 64 -17.34 -1.19 -14.35
N ARG A 65 -16.05 -0.80 -14.31
CA ARG A 65 -15.52 0.16 -15.27
C ARG A 65 -15.68 -0.40 -16.68
N PRO A 66 -16.10 0.44 -17.64
CA PRO A 66 -16.23 -0.01 -19.01
C PRO A 66 -14.90 -0.59 -19.47
N ALA A 67 -14.97 -1.77 -20.10
CA ALA A 67 -13.85 -2.31 -20.84
C ALA A 67 -13.30 -1.20 -21.76
N TRP A 68 -11.98 -1.22 -21.99
CA TRP A 68 -11.33 -0.33 -22.95
C TRP A 68 -12.23 -0.19 -24.20
N PRO A 69 -12.47 1.05 -24.67
CA PRO A 69 -13.31 1.25 -25.85
C PRO A 69 -12.80 0.39 -27.01
N LYS A 70 -13.66 0.04 -27.96
CA LYS A 70 -13.21 -0.70 -29.14
C LYS A 70 -12.12 0.10 -29.86
N GLY A 71 -10.99 -0.54 -30.16
CA GLY A 71 -9.86 0.13 -30.80
C GLY A 71 -8.53 -0.54 -30.55
N LYS A 72 -7.48 0.08 -31.14
CA LYS A 72 -6.09 -0.33 -30.95
C LYS A 72 -5.42 0.64 -29.99
N TYR A 73 -4.89 0.10 -28.90
CA TYR A 73 -4.23 0.90 -27.87
C TYR A 73 -2.83 0.36 -27.65
N CYS A 74 -1.88 1.27 -27.49
CA CYS A 74 -0.53 0.95 -27.06
C CYS A 74 -0.18 1.81 -25.85
N VAL A 75 0.43 1.19 -24.85
CA VAL A 75 0.93 1.87 -23.65
C VAL A 75 2.42 1.60 -23.53
N PHE A 76 3.19 2.56 -23.00
CA PHE A 76 4.61 2.34 -22.75
C PHE A 76 4.80 1.21 -21.75
N ARG A 77 5.70 0.29 -22.08
CA ARG A 77 5.96 -0.90 -21.28
C ARG A 77 6.87 -0.56 -20.11
N SER A 78 6.52 -1.06 -18.92
CA SER A 78 7.36 -1.05 -17.73
C SER A 78 7.18 -2.39 -16.99
N GLY A 79 8.05 -3.35 -17.27
CA GLY A 79 7.91 -4.74 -16.81
C GLY A 79 7.08 -5.59 -17.77
N ALA A 80 6.29 -6.53 -17.24
CA ALA A 80 5.43 -7.39 -18.06
C ALA A 80 4.24 -6.61 -18.66
N CYS A 81 3.75 -7.03 -19.83
CA CYS A 81 2.55 -6.42 -20.39
C CYS A 81 1.29 -6.82 -19.59
N PRO A 82 0.34 -5.89 -19.39
CA PRO A 82 -0.95 -6.23 -18.77
C PRO A 82 -1.68 -7.33 -19.54
N ALA A 83 -2.55 -8.07 -18.86
CA ALA A 83 -3.34 -9.12 -19.48
C ALA A 83 -4.13 -8.60 -20.70
N GLY A 84 -4.06 -9.35 -21.81
CA GLY A 84 -4.69 -8.98 -23.07
C GLY A 84 -3.92 -7.96 -23.91
N PHE A 85 -2.72 -7.53 -23.49
CA PHE A 85 -1.79 -6.77 -24.33
C PHE A 85 -0.62 -7.66 -24.77
N SER A 86 -0.10 -7.41 -25.96
CA SER A 86 1.10 -8.04 -26.51
C SER A 86 2.23 -7.03 -26.57
N GLN A 87 3.45 -7.50 -26.29
CA GLN A 87 4.65 -6.68 -26.40
C GLN A 87 4.97 -6.40 -27.88
N ILE A 88 5.33 -5.15 -28.16
CA ILE A 88 5.91 -4.72 -29.43
C ILE A 88 7.13 -3.88 -29.11
N ASP A 89 8.27 -4.27 -29.67
CA ASP A 89 9.51 -3.52 -29.59
C ASP A 89 9.86 -2.93 -30.95
N GLY A 90 10.41 -1.72 -30.93
CA GLY A 90 10.91 -1.02 -32.10
C GLY A 90 12.21 -0.32 -31.78
N ARG A 91 13.12 -0.30 -32.75
CA ARG A 91 14.41 0.38 -32.64
C ARG A 91 14.65 1.24 -33.86
N MET A 92 14.94 2.51 -33.62
CA MET A 92 15.44 3.44 -34.63
C MET A 92 16.85 3.84 -34.22
N ALA A 93 17.85 3.27 -34.91
CA ALA A 93 19.26 3.52 -34.66
C ALA A 93 19.84 4.47 -35.72
N ALA A 94 21.00 5.04 -35.41
CA ALA A 94 21.71 5.97 -36.29
C ALA A 94 20.80 7.12 -36.75
N ILE A 95 20.27 7.88 -35.80
CA ILE A 95 19.53 9.11 -36.07
C ILE A 95 20.54 10.25 -36.21
N TRP A 96 20.41 11.00 -37.32
CA TRP A 96 21.25 12.18 -37.54
C TRP A 96 20.91 13.28 -36.52
N MET A 97 21.93 13.89 -35.94
CA MET A 97 21.84 14.92 -34.94
C MET A 97 22.88 16.01 -35.23
N TYR A 98 22.47 17.27 -35.14
CA TYR A 98 23.37 18.40 -35.37
C TYR A 98 24.51 18.46 -34.35
N ARG A 99 24.21 18.23 -33.07
CA ARG A 99 25.17 18.16 -31.96
C ARG A 99 24.80 17.07 -30.98
N LYS A 100 25.80 16.55 -30.26
CA LYS A 100 25.68 15.48 -29.26
C LYS A 100 25.70 15.98 -27.81
N ASP A 101 25.37 17.25 -27.56
CA ASP A 101 25.32 17.81 -26.22
C ASP A 101 23.88 17.92 -25.69
N GLY A 102 23.76 18.26 -24.41
CA GLY A 102 22.48 18.39 -23.71
C GLY A 102 21.54 19.46 -24.27
N GLY A 103 21.97 20.28 -25.22
CA GLY A 103 21.10 21.25 -25.89
C GLY A 103 20.22 20.64 -26.98
N TYR A 104 20.64 19.51 -27.56
CA TYR A 104 19.95 18.83 -28.66
C TYR A 104 19.52 17.40 -28.32
N TYR A 105 20.11 16.82 -27.27
CA TYR A 105 19.88 15.45 -26.90
C TYR A 105 20.05 15.21 -25.42
N THR A 106 19.05 14.58 -24.81
CA THR A 106 19.10 14.15 -23.42
C THR A 106 18.73 12.67 -23.37
N PRO A 107 19.69 11.77 -23.09
CA PRO A 107 19.38 10.37 -22.88
C PRO A 107 18.38 10.23 -21.74
N LYS A 108 17.35 9.41 -21.93
CA LYS A 108 16.33 9.20 -20.90
C LYS A 108 15.68 7.84 -21.04
N ASP A 109 15.55 7.16 -19.92
CA ASP A 109 14.75 5.94 -19.82
C ASP A 109 13.33 6.26 -19.35
N PHE A 110 12.36 5.55 -19.90
CA PHE A 110 10.97 5.59 -19.49
C PHE A 110 10.35 4.19 -19.62
N GLY A 111 10.28 3.50 -18.47
CA GLY A 111 9.94 2.08 -18.44
C GLY A 111 11.04 1.26 -19.12
N ASN A 112 10.66 0.44 -20.10
CA ASN A 112 11.57 -0.34 -20.94
C ASN A 112 11.98 0.37 -22.24
N SER A 113 11.44 1.57 -22.50
CA SER A 113 11.84 2.41 -23.62
C SER A 113 12.95 3.37 -23.21
N ASN A 114 13.75 3.81 -24.17
CA ASN A 114 14.76 4.83 -23.93
C ASN A 114 15.09 5.67 -25.17
N PHE A 115 15.61 6.85 -24.90
CA PHE A 115 16.47 7.57 -25.82
C PHE A 115 17.91 7.31 -25.38
N THR A 116 18.72 6.69 -26.23
CA THR A 116 20.15 6.48 -25.97
C THR A 116 21.06 6.93 -27.11
N TRP A 117 22.36 6.97 -26.83
CA TRP A 117 23.38 7.18 -27.84
C TRP A 117 23.62 5.90 -28.62
N HIS A 118 23.73 6.02 -29.94
CA HIS A 118 24.25 4.97 -30.79
C HIS A 118 25.67 4.58 -30.31
N ASN A 119 25.90 3.28 -30.14
CA ASN A 119 27.16 2.72 -29.61
C ASN A 119 27.63 3.36 -28.29
N ASN A 120 26.71 3.67 -27.37
CA ASN A 120 27.02 4.28 -26.06
C ASN A 120 27.81 5.60 -26.13
N GLY A 121 27.63 6.37 -27.22
CA GLY A 121 28.37 7.62 -27.43
C GLY A 121 29.80 7.41 -27.94
N GLY A 122 30.21 6.15 -28.15
CA GLY A 122 31.45 5.76 -28.82
C GLY A 122 31.34 5.78 -30.34
N GLY A 123 30.49 6.64 -30.89
CA GLY A 123 30.31 6.80 -32.33
C GLY A 123 31.67 6.87 -33.02
N ASN A 124 31.85 6.04 -34.05
CA ASN A 124 33.06 6.03 -34.85
C ASN A 124 33.31 7.47 -35.32
N ALA A 125 34.53 8.01 -35.15
CA ALA A 125 34.86 9.40 -35.49
C ALA A 125 34.50 9.74 -36.96
N SER A 126 34.34 8.71 -37.80
CA SER A 126 33.88 8.76 -39.19
C SER A 126 32.41 9.12 -39.40
N ALA A 127 31.55 9.07 -38.36
CA ALA A 127 30.12 9.36 -38.44
C ALA A 127 29.70 10.46 -37.44
N PRO A 128 30.21 11.70 -37.61
CA PRO A 128 30.16 12.75 -36.58
C PRO A 128 28.77 13.32 -36.30
N TYR A 129 27.71 12.81 -36.92
CA TYR A 129 26.35 13.27 -36.73
C TYR A 129 25.34 12.14 -36.46
N TRP A 130 25.72 10.87 -36.57
CA TRP A 130 24.78 9.75 -36.47
C TRP A 130 24.78 9.16 -35.05
N HIS A 131 24.31 9.96 -34.10
CA HIS A 131 24.48 9.69 -32.66
C HIS A 131 23.22 9.21 -31.96
N GLY A 132 22.03 9.57 -32.45
CA GLY A 132 20.80 9.31 -31.72
C GLY A 132 20.29 7.89 -31.92
N GLU A 133 19.70 7.31 -30.88
CA GLU A 133 18.99 6.04 -30.94
C GLU A 133 17.74 6.10 -30.07
N ILE A 134 16.62 5.63 -30.64
CA ILE A 134 15.34 5.52 -29.95
C ILE A 134 14.98 4.04 -29.87
N ASN A 135 14.81 3.54 -28.65
CA ASN A 135 14.28 2.22 -28.37
C ASN A 135 12.89 2.37 -27.76
N LEU A 136 11.87 1.90 -28.46
CA LEU A 136 10.50 1.91 -27.97
C LEU A 136 10.08 0.49 -27.63
N SER A 137 9.60 0.30 -26.41
CA SER A 137 8.97 -0.94 -25.95
C SER A 137 7.57 -0.58 -25.45
N VAL A 138 6.56 -1.12 -26.12
CA VAL A 138 5.15 -0.84 -25.84
C VAL A 138 4.38 -2.14 -25.67
N CYS A 139 3.29 -2.07 -24.92
CA CYS A 139 2.29 -3.12 -24.84
C CYS A 139 1.08 -2.67 -25.65
N CYS A 140 0.71 -3.42 -26.67
CA CYS A 140 -0.42 -3.11 -27.54
C CYS A 140 -1.53 -4.14 -27.43
N LYS A 141 -2.77 -3.67 -27.41
CA LYS A 141 -3.98 -4.50 -27.47
C LYS A 141 -4.71 -4.21 -28.76
N GLN A 142 -5.12 -5.26 -29.46
CA GLN A 142 -6.04 -5.18 -30.59
C GLN A 142 -7.40 -5.71 -30.11
N GLN A 143 -8.42 -4.85 -30.09
CA GLN A 143 -9.81 -5.18 -29.78
C GLN A 143 -10.72 -4.84 -30.95
#